data_AF-A0A511QR18-F1
#
_entry.id   AF-A0A511QR18-F1
#
_cell.length_a   1.000
_cell.length_b   1.000
_cell.length_c   1.000
_cell.angle_alpha   90.00
_cell.angle_beta   90.00
_cell.angle_gamma   90.00
#
_symmetry.space_group_name_H-M   'P 1'
#
loop_
_entity.id
_entity.type
_entity.pdbx_description
1 polymer ?
#
loop_
_entity_poly.entity_id
_entity_poly.type
_entity_poly.pdbx_seq_one_letter_code
_entity_poly.pdbx_strand_id
1 'polypeptide(L)'
;MIDLQQWQYPNPQQSPWQLEGNTLKVQVSEGNMWGAGGVAANNLFLYKSTPSSDYTVQVGVKLAPNRAFEQAGIGLYWDNDNYIKISKEMFNGRLSLVFVTEHKGNPMVNALMDYPDSDVMLRLEKKQGRVIAMLSADNGIEWQNIGSTELLEGKESALMLYTFSGSKITPNMAQFTDLQIEPMS
;
A
#
# COMPACT_ATOMS: atom_id res chain seq x y z
N MET A 1 15.94 -2.21 -3.31
CA MET A 1 15.98 -3.60 -2.77
C MET A 1 15.23 -3.59 -1.46
N ILE A 2 14.35 -4.57 -1.22
CA ILE A 2 13.68 -4.71 0.09
C ILE A 2 14.70 -5.31 1.06
N ASP A 3 15.40 -4.45 1.81
CA ASP A 3 16.30 -4.84 2.90
C ASP A 3 15.54 -4.81 4.23
N LEU A 4 15.11 -5.99 4.71
CA LEU A 4 14.26 -6.13 5.90
C LEU A 4 14.88 -5.59 7.20
N GLN A 5 16.20 -5.33 7.26
CA GLN A 5 16.82 -4.76 8.48
C GLN A 5 16.27 -3.37 8.83
N GLN A 6 15.73 -2.66 7.84
CA GLN A 6 15.15 -1.33 7.99
C GLN A 6 13.63 -1.35 8.18
N TRP A 7 13.03 -2.54 8.22
CA TRP A 7 11.59 -2.73 8.30
C TRP A 7 11.20 -3.30 9.66
N GLN A 8 10.13 -2.75 10.21
CA GLN A 8 9.29 -3.49 11.13
C GLN A 8 8.31 -4.30 10.29
N TYR A 9 8.29 -5.62 10.46
CA TYR A 9 7.49 -6.52 9.63
C TYR A 9 6.60 -7.42 10.49
N PRO A 10 5.52 -7.98 9.92
CA PRO A 10 4.58 -8.77 10.68
C PRO A 10 5.19 -10.13 11.07
N ASN A 11 4.75 -10.70 12.19
CA ASN A 11 5.14 -12.06 12.57
C ASN A 11 4.67 -13.06 11.47
N PRO A 12 5.60 -13.76 10.78
CA PRO A 12 5.26 -14.63 9.66
C PRO A 12 4.40 -15.84 10.05
N GLN A 13 4.36 -16.23 11.34
CA GLN A 13 3.49 -17.31 11.80
C GLN A 13 2.01 -16.90 11.84
N GLN A 14 1.73 -15.60 11.93
CA GLN A 14 0.36 -15.07 11.97
C GLN A 14 -0.08 -14.54 10.60
N SER A 15 0.88 -13.99 9.84
CA SER A 15 0.70 -13.48 8.47
C SER A 15 1.83 -14.00 7.59
N PRO A 16 1.64 -15.13 6.90
CA PRO A 16 2.72 -15.77 6.15
C PRO A 16 3.31 -14.88 5.06
N TRP A 17 4.63 -14.75 5.05
CA TRP A 17 5.37 -14.05 4.00
C TRP A 17 6.76 -14.66 3.80
N GLN A 18 7.34 -14.41 2.63
CA GLN A 18 8.68 -14.85 2.27
C GLN A 18 9.34 -13.81 1.36
N LEU A 19 10.63 -13.54 1.58
CA LEU A 19 11.45 -12.75 0.67
C LEU A 19 12.30 -13.71 -0.18
N GLU A 20 12.10 -13.70 -1.48
CA GLU A 20 12.88 -14.47 -2.44
C GLU A 20 13.57 -13.53 -3.43
N GLY A 21 14.90 -13.41 -3.31
CA GLY A 21 15.64 -12.37 -4.03
C GLY A 21 15.11 -10.99 -3.65
N ASN A 22 14.57 -10.25 -4.64
CA ASN A 22 13.98 -8.93 -4.44
C ASN A 22 12.44 -8.94 -4.45
N THR A 23 11.81 -10.11 -4.40
CA THR A 23 10.35 -10.26 -4.41
C THR A 23 9.85 -10.62 -3.02
N LEU A 24 9.08 -9.73 -2.41
CA LEU A 24 8.37 -10.02 -1.17
C LEU A 24 7.01 -10.65 -1.52
N LYS A 25 6.86 -11.93 -1.20
CA LYS A 25 5.60 -12.67 -1.35
C LYS A 25 4.86 -12.67 -0.02
N VAL A 26 3.61 -12.26 0.00
CA VAL A 26 2.81 -12.11 1.22
C VAL A 26 1.46 -12.78 1.00
N GLN A 27 1.09 -13.71 1.87
CA GLN A 27 -0.28 -14.19 1.91
C GLN A 27 -1.16 -13.05 2.39
N VAL A 28 -2.20 -12.72 1.64
CA VAL A 28 -3.09 -11.63 2.00
C VAL A 28 -3.79 -11.97 3.31
N SER A 29 -3.44 -11.25 4.37
CA SER A 29 -3.92 -11.54 5.71
C SER A 29 -5.38 -11.17 5.89
N GLU A 30 -6.05 -11.86 6.80
CA GLU A 30 -7.32 -11.41 7.38
C GLU A 30 -7.15 -10.07 8.10
N GLY A 31 -8.26 -9.38 8.37
CA GLY A 31 -8.25 -8.06 9.01
C GLY A 31 -8.11 -6.90 8.03
N ASN A 32 -8.38 -5.69 8.50
CA ASN A 32 -8.42 -4.47 7.70
C ASN A 32 -8.16 -3.24 8.59
N MET A 33 -7.67 -2.16 8.00
CA MET A 33 -7.70 -0.82 8.61
C MET A 33 -8.70 0.02 7.82
N TRP A 34 -9.79 0.40 8.50
CA TRP A 34 -10.85 1.22 7.92
C TRP A 34 -11.77 1.74 9.02
N GLY A 35 -11.70 3.04 9.29
CA GLY A 35 -12.47 3.70 10.33
C GLY A 35 -12.02 3.33 11.75
N ALA A 36 -12.55 4.07 12.73
CA ALA A 36 -12.18 3.98 14.16
C ALA A 36 -12.33 2.60 14.86
N GLY A 37 -12.78 1.56 14.16
CA GLY A 37 -12.89 0.19 14.67
C GLY A 37 -12.04 -0.84 13.91
N GLY A 38 -11.37 -0.45 12.81
CA GLY A 38 -10.52 -1.33 12.03
C GLY A 38 -9.12 -1.41 12.63
N VAL A 39 -8.65 -2.60 12.98
CA VAL A 39 -7.29 -2.81 13.48
C VAL A 39 -6.52 -3.69 12.51
N ALA A 40 -5.32 -3.25 12.15
CA ALA A 40 -4.35 -4.07 11.43
C ALA A 40 -4.10 -5.38 12.18
N ALA A 41 -4.48 -6.51 11.58
CA ALA A 41 -4.23 -7.84 12.12
C ALA A 41 -2.84 -8.33 11.71
N ASN A 42 -1.79 -7.64 12.20
CA ASN A 42 -0.40 -8.00 11.96
C ASN A 42 -0.08 -8.15 10.46
N ASN A 43 -0.33 -7.11 9.69
CA ASN A 43 -0.39 -7.14 8.23
C ASN A 43 0.27 -5.90 7.58
N LEU A 44 1.15 -5.24 8.32
CA LEU A 44 1.90 -4.06 7.90
C LEU A 44 3.40 -4.34 7.93
N PHE A 45 4.08 -4.00 6.85
CA PHE A 45 5.53 -3.82 6.80
C PHE A 45 5.79 -2.32 6.83
N LEU A 46 6.48 -1.83 7.85
CA LEU A 46 6.73 -0.41 8.10
C LEU A 46 8.22 -0.07 7.95
N TYR A 47 8.53 0.81 7.01
CA TYR A 47 9.86 1.37 6.79
C TYR A 47 9.96 2.75 7.44
N LYS A 48 10.78 2.88 8.48
CA LYS A 48 10.84 4.09 9.33
C LYS A 48 11.84 5.15 8.84
N SER A 49 12.72 4.80 7.90
CA SER A 49 13.80 5.68 7.42
C SER A 49 13.34 6.57 6.26
N THR A 50 12.16 7.17 6.36
CA THR A 50 11.60 8.00 5.28
C THR A 50 12.39 9.31 5.12
N PRO A 51 12.59 9.82 3.89
CA PRO A 51 13.22 11.12 3.68
C PRO A 51 12.46 12.24 4.42
N SER A 52 13.19 13.22 4.94
CA SER A 52 12.59 14.35 5.67
C SER A 52 11.91 15.38 4.77
N SER A 53 12.23 15.39 3.48
CA SER A 53 11.74 16.33 2.46
C SER A 53 10.75 15.68 1.50
N ASP A 54 10.54 16.30 0.33
CA ASP A 54 9.79 15.72 -0.78
C ASP A 54 10.47 14.44 -1.29
N TYR A 55 9.67 13.43 -1.63
CA TYR A 55 10.17 12.15 -2.14
C TYR A 55 9.12 11.41 -2.97
N THR A 56 9.59 10.44 -3.74
CA THR A 56 8.76 9.39 -4.35
C THR A 56 8.97 8.07 -3.63
N VAL A 57 7.92 7.27 -3.58
CA VAL A 57 7.99 5.84 -3.27
C VAL A 57 7.23 5.08 -4.34
N GLN A 58 7.82 4.03 -4.90
CA GLN A 58 7.16 3.17 -5.88
C GLN A 58 7.37 1.70 -5.56
N VAL A 59 6.43 0.87 -5.98
CA VAL A 59 6.51 -0.59 -5.87
C VAL A 59 5.72 -1.24 -7.01
N GLY A 60 6.17 -2.39 -7.48
CA GLY A 60 5.35 -3.30 -8.28
C GLY A 60 4.43 -4.10 -7.36
N VAL A 61 3.13 -4.12 -7.64
CA VAL A 61 2.14 -4.92 -6.92
C VAL A 61 1.57 -5.95 -7.90
N LYS A 62 1.65 -7.23 -7.51
CA LYS A 62 0.90 -8.30 -8.17
C LYS A 62 -0.11 -8.89 -7.20
N LEU A 63 -1.38 -8.76 -7.52
CA LEU A 63 -2.51 -9.37 -6.81
C LEU A 63 -3.69 -9.52 -7.78
N ALA A 64 -4.32 -10.69 -7.77
CA ALA A 64 -5.62 -10.91 -8.40
C ALA A 64 -6.68 -11.08 -7.29
N PRO A 65 -7.30 -9.99 -6.79
CA PRO A 65 -8.29 -10.08 -5.73
C PRO A 65 -9.44 -11.02 -6.12
N ASN A 66 -9.82 -11.92 -5.22
CA ASN A 66 -10.88 -12.90 -5.49
C ASN A 66 -12.07 -12.81 -4.51
N ARG A 67 -12.02 -11.84 -3.59
CA ARG A 67 -13.07 -11.58 -2.61
C ARG A 67 -13.16 -10.09 -2.26
N ALA A 68 -14.31 -9.68 -1.76
CA ALA A 68 -14.57 -8.29 -1.41
C ALA A 68 -13.51 -7.71 -0.47
N PHE A 69 -13.00 -6.53 -0.83
CA PHE A 69 -12.02 -5.70 -0.14
C PHE A 69 -10.63 -6.31 0.03
N GLU A 70 -10.36 -7.47 -0.59
CA GLU A 70 -9.03 -8.06 -0.63
C GLU A 70 -8.09 -7.14 -1.40
N GLN A 71 -6.97 -6.77 -0.76
CA GLN A 71 -6.11 -5.70 -1.25
C GLN A 71 -4.64 -5.88 -0.90
N ALA A 72 -3.79 -5.28 -1.72
CA ALA A 72 -2.36 -5.10 -1.47
C ALA A 72 -1.91 -3.74 -1.99
N GLY A 73 -1.00 -3.06 -1.28
CA GLY A 73 -0.59 -1.72 -1.69
C GLY A 73 0.52 -1.08 -0.86
N ILE A 74 0.71 0.22 -1.12
CA ILE A 74 1.65 1.11 -0.43
C ILE A 74 0.94 2.28 0.23
N GLY A 75 1.56 2.87 1.26
CA GLY A 75 1.04 4.06 1.89
C GLY A 75 2.05 4.85 2.72
N LEU A 76 1.66 6.08 3.07
CA LEU A 76 2.26 6.87 4.14
C LEU A 76 1.47 6.59 5.42
N TYR A 77 2.17 6.29 6.52
CA TYR A 77 1.56 5.78 7.75
C TYR A 77 1.96 6.63 8.96
N TRP A 78 0.99 7.10 9.73
CA TRP A 78 1.19 7.75 11.03
C TRP A 78 0.84 6.78 12.15
N ASP A 79 -0.38 6.23 12.09
CA ASP A 79 -0.92 5.20 12.97
C ASP A 79 -2.13 4.50 12.30
N ASN A 80 -2.82 3.61 13.02
CA ASN A 80 -3.95 2.84 12.49
C ASN A 80 -5.15 3.69 12.05
N ASP A 81 -5.29 4.91 12.56
CA ASP A 81 -6.41 5.83 12.31
C ASP A 81 -5.99 7.00 11.40
N ASN A 82 -4.73 7.03 10.96
CA ASN A 82 -4.13 8.13 10.19
C ASN A 82 -3.15 7.60 9.14
N TYR A 83 -3.59 7.53 7.88
CA TYR A 83 -2.77 7.05 6.78
C TYR A 83 -3.27 7.54 5.41
N ILE A 84 -2.37 7.53 4.42
CA ILE A 84 -2.69 7.76 3.01
C ILE A 84 -2.21 6.52 2.23
N LYS A 85 -3.08 5.87 1.46
CA LYS A 85 -2.76 4.59 0.81
C LYS A 85 -3.31 4.49 -0.61
N ILE A 86 -2.61 3.76 -1.47
CA ILE A 86 -3.09 3.27 -2.77
C ILE A 86 -3.00 1.75 -2.79
N SER A 87 -4.06 1.07 -3.23
CA SER A 87 -4.15 -0.40 -3.31
C SER A 87 -4.53 -0.89 -4.69
N LYS A 88 -4.10 -2.11 -5.04
CA LYS A 88 -4.84 -3.02 -5.92
C LYS A 88 -5.85 -3.77 -5.06
N GLU A 89 -7.14 -3.70 -5.41
CA GLU A 89 -8.23 -4.14 -4.52
C GLU A 89 -9.47 -4.64 -5.28
N MET A 90 -10.27 -5.51 -4.66
CA MET A 90 -11.67 -5.71 -5.07
C MET A 90 -12.60 -4.78 -4.29
N PHE A 91 -12.93 -3.62 -4.84
CA PHE A 91 -13.79 -2.64 -4.17
C PHE A 91 -15.22 -2.74 -4.71
N ASN A 92 -16.19 -3.02 -3.84
CA ASN A 92 -17.61 -3.19 -4.22
C ASN A 92 -17.81 -4.15 -5.42
N GLY A 93 -17.08 -5.27 -5.43
CA GLY A 93 -17.18 -6.31 -6.47
C GLY A 93 -16.44 -5.99 -7.78
N ARG A 94 -15.72 -4.87 -7.86
CA ARG A 94 -14.92 -4.48 -9.03
C ARG A 94 -13.44 -4.59 -8.73
N LEU A 95 -12.66 -5.05 -9.70
CA LEU A 95 -11.20 -5.01 -9.63
C LEU A 95 -10.74 -3.58 -9.90
N SER A 96 -10.07 -2.99 -8.91
CA SER A 96 -9.83 -1.54 -8.91
C SER A 96 -8.47 -1.17 -8.33
N LEU A 97 -8.02 0.04 -8.64
CA LEU A 97 -7.07 0.80 -7.84
C LEU A 97 -7.83 1.77 -6.95
N VAL A 98 -7.52 1.79 -5.65
CA VAL A 98 -8.26 2.59 -4.66
C VAL A 98 -7.32 3.48 -3.89
N PHE A 99 -7.46 4.80 -4.05
CA PHE A 99 -6.68 5.79 -3.33
C PHE A 99 -7.49 6.34 -2.15
N VAL A 100 -6.95 6.22 -0.93
CA VAL A 100 -7.67 6.50 0.31
C VAL A 100 -6.83 7.36 1.23
N THR A 101 -7.47 8.32 1.89
CA THR A 101 -6.95 9.00 3.08
C THR A 101 -7.83 8.62 4.25
N GLU A 102 -7.24 8.20 5.36
CA GLU A 102 -7.92 8.10 6.64
C GLU A 102 -7.32 9.11 7.61
N HIS A 103 -8.19 9.87 8.27
CA HIS A 103 -7.81 10.89 9.24
C HIS A 103 -8.72 10.78 10.47
N LYS A 104 -8.11 10.57 11.65
CA LYS A 104 -8.82 10.40 12.93
C LYS A 104 -9.91 9.32 12.86
N GLY A 105 -9.62 8.21 12.19
CA GLY A 105 -10.57 7.10 12.07
C GLY A 105 -11.71 7.37 11.08
N ASN A 106 -11.55 8.34 10.17
CA ASN A 106 -12.55 8.69 9.15
C ASN A 106 -11.95 8.50 7.74
N PRO A 107 -12.25 7.38 7.07
CA PRO A 107 -11.72 7.10 5.73
C PRO A 107 -12.49 7.86 4.65
N MET A 108 -11.73 8.33 3.65
CA MET A 108 -12.21 9.00 2.46
C MET A 108 -11.56 8.36 1.23
N VAL A 109 -12.39 7.89 0.29
CA VAL A 109 -11.92 7.42 -1.02
C VAL A 109 -11.66 8.66 -1.89
N ASN A 110 -10.38 8.98 -2.11
CA ASN A 110 -9.96 10.13 -2.91
C ASN A 110 -10.11 9.86 -4.41
N ALA A 111 -9.84 8.62 -4.83
CA ALA A 111 -9.99 8.18 -6.22
C ALA A 111 -10.24 6.67 -6.28
N LEU A 112 -11.01 6.26 -7.29
CA LEU A 112 -11.34 4.88 -7.60
C LEU A 112 -11.25 4.69 -9.11
N MET A 113 -10.44 3.73 -9.56
CA MET A 113 -10.25 3.43 -10.98
C MET A 113 -10.42 1.94 -11.20
N ASP A 114 -11.16 1.54 -12.23
CA ASP A 114 -11.20 0.13 -12.65
C ASP A 114 -9.85 -0.30 -13.19
N TYR A 115 -9.38 -1.46 -12.74
CA TYR A 115 -8.10 -2.02 -13.16
C TYR A 115 -8.17 -3.55 -13.11
N PRO A 116 -8.45 -4.21 -14.25
CA PRO A 116 -8.68 -5.65 -14.30
C PRO A 116 -7.38 -6.47 -14.21
N ASP A 117 -6.26 -5.93 -14.67
CA ASP A 117 -4.99 -6.65 -14.70
C ASP A 117 -4.48 -6.95 -13.29
N SER A 118 -3.71 -8.03 -13.16
CA SER A 118 -3.24 -8.50 -11.85
C SER A 118 -2.01 -7.76 -11.35
N ASP A 119 -1.34 -7.03 -12.22
CA ASP A 119 -0.02 -6.46 -12.05
C ASP A 119 -0.01 -4.98 -12.44
N VAL A 120 0.62 -4.18 -11.58
CA VAL A 120 0.67 -2.73 -11.71
C VAL A 120 1.85 -2.18 -10.90
N MET A 121 2.52 -1.16 -11.42
CA MET A 121 3.43 -0.34 -10.62
C MET A 121 2.61 0.78 -9.97
N LEU A 122 2.71 0.94 -8.66
CA LEU A 122 2.09 2.04 -7.91
C LEU A 122 3.17 2.98 -7.41
N ARG A 123 2.89 4.29 -7.44
CA ARG A 123 3.76 5.32 -6.87
C ARG A 123 2.96 6.30 -6.04
N LEU A 124 3.55 6.73 -4.93
CA LEU A 124 3.15 7.91 -4.19
C LEU A 124 4.24 8.97 -4.29
N GLU A 125 3.86 10.18 -4.67
CA GLU A 125 4.72 11.36 -4.65
C GLU A 125 4.30 12.26 -3.50
N LYS A 126 5.17 12.44 -2.51
CA LYS A 126 4.98 13.43 -1.44
C LYS A 126 5.73 14.68 -1.81
N LYS A 127 5.00 15.76 -2.09
CA LYS A 127 5.58 17.02 -2.54
C LYS A 127 4.81 18.22 -1.98
N GLN A 128 5.50 19.15 -1.33
CA GLN A 128 4.95 20.45 -0.91
C GLN A 128 3.61 20.35 -0.15
N GLY A 129 3.52 19.42 0.81
CA GLY A 129 2.32 19.22 1.62
C GLY A 129 1.18 18.48 0.93
N ARG A 130 1.42 17.87 -0.24
CA ARG A 130 0.47 17.04 -0.97
C ARG A 130 1.01 15.64 -1.21
N VAL A 131 0.10 14.69 -1.42
CA VAL A 131 0.41 13.34 -1.89
C VAL A 131 -0.34 13.08 -3.19
N ILE A 132 0.38 12.64 -4.22
CA ILE A 132 -0.17 12.25 -5.53
C ILE A 132 0.01 10.74 -5.67
N ALA A 133 -1.07 10.02 -6.02
CA ALA A 133 -1.02 8.61 -6.36
C ALA A 133 -0.99 8.43 -7.87
N MET A 134 -0.10 7.56 -8.34
CA MET A 134 0.09 7.26 -9.76
C MET A 134 0.17 5.76 -10.00
N LEU A 135 -0.20 5.33 -11.21
CA LEU A 135 0.03 3.98 -11.71
C LEU A 135 0.96 4.00 -12.92
N SER A 136 1.60 2.87 -13.17
CA SER A 136 2.23 2.54 -14.44
C SER A 136 1.91 1.09 -14.80
N ALA A 137 1.44 0.88 -16.03
CA ALA A 137 1.14 -0.45 -16.60
C ALA A 137 2.31 -1.03 -17.40
N ASP A 138 3.38 -0.25 -17.61
CA ASP A 138 4.52 -0.58 -18.46
C ASP A 138 5.84 -0.62 -17.67
N ASN A 139 5.77 -1.08 -16.41
CA ASN A 139 6.91 -1.25 -15.51
C ASN A 139 7.68 0.05 -15.22
N GLY A 140 6.97 1.17 -15.12
CA GLY A 140 7.49 2.46 -14.70
C GLY A 140 8.00 3.35 -15.84
N ILE A 141 7.71 3.02 -17.10
CA ILE A 141 8.09 3.83 -18.27
C ILE A 141 7.17 5.06 -18.36
N GLU A 142 5.86 4.86 -18.36
CA GLU A 142 4.86 5.93 -18.32
C GLU A 142 4.06 5.91 -17.02
N TRP A 143 3.84 7.10 -16.44
CA TRP A 143 3.10 7.26 -15.18
C TRP A 143 1.82 8.07 -15.41
N GLN A 144 0.70 7.52 -14.93
CA GLN A 144 -0.60 8.16 -14.98
C GLN A 144 -1.08 8.52 -13.57
N ASN A 145 -1.55 9.77 -13.41
CA ASN A 145 -2.18 10.23 -12.18
C ASN A 145 -3.50 9.48 -11.92
N ILE A 146 -3.65 8.95 -10.71
CA ILE A 146 -4.90 8.37 -10.19
C ILE A 146 -5.68 9.44 -9.42
N GLY A 147 -4.99 10.17 -8.53
CA GLY A 147 -5.61 11.17 -7.66
C GLY A 147 -4.61 11.86 -6.74
N SER A 148 -5.07 12.83 -5.95
CA SER A 148 -4.23 13.51 -4.96
C SER A 148 -5.01 13.90 -3.71
N THR A 149 -4.30 14.13 -2.61
CA THR A 149 -4.83 14.57 -1.31
C THR A 149 -3.82 15.52 -0.66
N GLU A 150 -4.29 16.36 0.28
CA GLU A 150 -3.40 17.04 1.21
C GLU A 150 -2.72 16.02 2.13
N LEU A 151 -1.51 16.35 2.58
CA LEU A 151 -0.79 15.61 3.61
C LEU A 151 -1.53 15.76 4.95
N LEU A 152 -1.50 14.71 5.77
CA LEU A 152 -2.02 14.77 7.13
C LEU A 152 -1.12 15.65 8.02
N GLU A 153 -1.70 16.17 9.11
CA GLU A 153 -0.95 16.92 10.10
C GLU A 153 0.13 16.05 10.77
N GLY A 154 1.29 16.66 11.05
CA GLY A 154 2.43 15.96 11.64
C GLY A 154 3.26 15.16 10.63
N LYS A 155 4.35 14.56 11.12
CA LYS A 155 5.25 13.76 10.29
C LYS A 155 4.77 12.32 10.23
N GLU A 156 4.76 11.73 9.04
CA GLU A 156 4.52 10.29 8.89
C GLU A 156 5.56 9.47 9.68
N SER A 157 5.08 8.45 10.36
CA SER A 157 5.91 7.53 11.17
C SER A 157 6.68 6.53 10.29
N ALA A 158 6.11 6.16 9.14
CA ALA A 158 6.68 5.18 8.23
C ALA A 158 6.09 5.25 6.82
N LEU A 159 6.79 4.62 5.88
CA LEU A 159 6.18 4.06 4.68
C LEU A 159 5.64 2.67 4.99
N MET A 160 4.49 2.30 4.43
CA MET A 160 3.90 0.97 4.62
C MET A 160 3.76 0.19 3.32
N LEU A 161 4.09 -1.10 3.35
CA LEU A 161 3.53 -2.13 2.47
C LEU A 161 2.49 -2.90 3.28
N TYR A 162 1.35 -3.24 2.69
CA TYR A 162 0.27 -3.89 3.43
C TYR A 162 -0.55 -4.83 2.54
N THR A 163 -1.24 -5.76 3.21
CA THR A 163 -2.25 -6.63 2.59
C THR A 163 -3.45 -6.76 3.54
N PHE A 164 -4.69 -6.62 3.06
CA PHE A 164 -5.90 -6.72 3.90
C PHE A 164 -6.98 -7.60 3.30
N SER A 165 -7.91 -8.02 4.16
CA SER A 165 -9.17 -8.70 3.85
C SER A 165 -9.04 -10.02 3.08
N GLY A 166 -7.92 -10.72 3.24
CA GLY A 166 -7.71 -12.05 2.68
C GLY A 166 -8.35 -13.16 3.50
N SER A 167 -8.03 -14.42 3.19
CA SER A 167 -8.63 -15.62 3.80
C SER A 167 -7.54 -16.61 4.20
N LYS A 168 -7.65 -17.23 5.38
CA LYS A 168 -6.82 -18.40 5.70
C LYS A 168 -7.33 -19.70 5.07
N ILE A 169 -8.62 -19.76 4.74
CA ILE A 169 -9.26 -20.95 4.17
C ILE A 169 -9.01 -21.04 2.66
N THR A 170 -9.08 -19.88 1.99
CA THR A 170 -8.88 -19.73 0.54
C THR A 170 -7.77 -18.70 0.30
N PRO A 171 -6.51 -19.04 0.62
CA PRO A 171 -5.42 -18.09 0.61
C PRO A 171 -5.18 -17.51 -0.78
N ASN A 172 -4.90 -16.21 -0.81
CA ASN A 172 -4.41 -15.50 -1.99
C ASN A 172 -3.04 -14.90 -1.68
N MET A 173 -2.23 -14.70 -2.72
CA MET A 173 -0.86 -14.23 -2.57
C MET A 173 -0.68 -12.90 -3.29
N ALA A 174 -0.21 -11.90 -2.56
CA ALA A 174 0.33 -10.67 -3.11
C ALA A 174 1.84 -10.79 -3.31
N GLN A 175 2.36 -10.09 -4.31
CA GLN A 175 3.80 -9.90 -4.49
C GLN A 175 4.12 -8.42 -4.56
N PHE A 176 5.22 -8.03 -3.92
CA PHE A 176 5.82 -6.71 -4.02
C PHE A 176 7.21 -6.83 -4.65
N THR A 177 7.47 -6.03 -5.69
CA THR A 177 8.77 -5.96 -6.39
C THR A 177 9.22 -4.52 -6.54
N ASP A 178 10.50 -4.33 -6.91
CA ASP A 178 11.02 -3.05 -7.39
C ASP A 178 10.75 -1.84 -6.48
N LEU A 179 10.75 -2.08 -5.16
CA LEU A 179 10.59 -1.00 -4.19
C LEU A 179 11.76 -0.02 -4.31
N GLN A 180 11.42 1.24 -4.58
CA GLN A 180 12.33 2.37 -4.65
C GLN A 180 11.76 3.54 -3.85
N ILE A 181 12.63 4.22 -3.11
CA ILE A 181 12.32 5.42 -2.34
C ILE A 181 13.38 6.45 -2.70
N GLU A 182 12.98 7.56 -3.31
CA GLU A 182 13.90 8.53 -3.90
C GLU A 182 13.55 9.95 -3.45
N PRO A 183 14.50 10.71 -2.86
CA PRO A 183 14.30 12.13 -2.60
C PRO A 183 14.03 12.89 -3.91
N MET A 184 13.14 13.88 -3.85
CA MET A 184 12.99 14.85 -4.94
C MET A 184 13.98 16.00 -4.74
N SER A 185 14.72 16.34 -5.81
CA SER A 185 15.61 17.50 -5.88
C SER A 185 14.85 18.80 -6.09
#